data_AF-A0A930SSF8-F1
#
_entry.id   AF-A0A930SSF8-F1
#
_cell.length_a   1.000
_cell.length_b   1.000
_cell.length_c   1.000
_cell.angle_alpha   90.00
_cell.angle_beta   90.00
_cell.angle_gamma   90.00
#
_symmetry.space_group_name_H-M   'P 1'
#
loop_
_entity.id
_entity.type
_entity.pdbx_description
1 polymer ?
#
loop_
_entity_poly.entity_id
_entity_poly.type
_entity_poly.pdbx_seq_one_letter_code
_entity_poly.pdbx_strand_id
1 'polypeptide(L)'
;MADLIRSAVLVLCCPQPELKLLMVQRASELAAFPDHWTFPGGKWELQDAEAETLSALPLAADRQTALRETREETGLPLADVALADLQPLGLRVSPPTTSRQFAAQYFLYCSDDVPAPEALSSELQAACWARPADMLARWEQGEIWIPPPVLGVLQALRSGRLDAAILDELQGLANTPETLYRDMSVHPGIEMLPLKTPTLPPATHTNTYLVGRERFVIVDPAPVDTTARQLLRERLESRFRQGHRAEAIVLSHHHADHIGAADLLRDWLGIPVQAHAATAERLQGKLRVDQEVAEGYLWDLGPDPWSSQPWLLEALWTPGHAPGHLCLLDQRHRVALVGDMLAGQGTILIKRPHGDMSQYLASLERLEDLQLRLALPAHGPPIVHPERRCREYIAHRLMREGRIQEALVQGIQDFEALLATVYADIDPRALPLARLSLEAHLHRLKTSGLGEADFPAGAGRA
;
A
#
# COMPACT_ATOMS: atom_id res chain seq x y z
N MET A 1 14.18 10.84 -11.53
CA MET A 1 13.61 9.47 -11.42
C MET A 1 14.23 8.87 -10.18
N ALA A 2 13.48 8.15 -9.35
CA ALA A 2 14.11 7.41 -8.26
C ALA A 2 15.04 6.37 -8.89
N ASP A 3 16.28 6.25 -8.42
CA ASP A 3 17.16 5.18 -8.84
C ASP A 3 16.55 3.86 -8.37
N LEU A 4 16.15 3.02 -9.32
CA LEU A 4 15.60 1.70 -9.02
C LEU A 4 16.67 0.86 -8.36
N ILE A 5 16.36 0.29 -7.19
CA ILE A 5 17.24 -0.61 -6.48
C ILE A 5 17.26 -1.95 -7.23
N ARG A 6 18.42 -2.29 -7.80
CA ARG A 6 18.63 -3.58 -8.46
C ARG A 6 18.59 -4.71 -7.43
N SER A 7 17.81 -5.74 -7.72
CA SER A 7 17.61 -6.91 -6.88
C SER A 7 17.37 -8.15 -7.74
N ALA A 8 17.44 -9.33 -7.13
CA ALA A 8 17.13 -10.58 -7.80
C ALA A 8 16.31 -11.50 -6.90
N VAL A 9 15.43 -12.29 -7.52
CA VAL A 9 14.48 -13.19 -6.83
C VAL A 9 14.58 -14.58 -7.44
N LEU A 10 14.58 -15.61 -6.59
CA LEU A 10 14.59 -17.00 -7.01
C LEU A 10 13.23 -17.67 -6.74
N VAL A 11 12.51 -17.99 -7.81
CA VAL A 11 11.37 -18.92 -7.77
C VAL A 11 11.96 -20.33 -7.77
N LEU A 12 12.15 -20.88 -6.57
CA LEU A 12 12.66 -22.23 -6.39
C LEU A 12 11.51 -23.24 -6.39
N CYS A 13 11.61 -24.28 -7.21
CA CYS A 13 10.53 -25.20 -7.50
C CYS A 13 10.95 -26.67 -7.29
N CYS A 14 10.02 -27.48 -6.77
CA CYS A 14 10.13 -28.93 -6.69
C CYS A 14 9.00 -29.52 -7.55
N PRO A 15 9.29 -30.11 -8.72
CA PRO A 15 8.25 -30.50 -9.69
C PRO A 15 7.53 -31.82 -9.35
N GLN A 16 8.11 -32.70 -8.54
CA GLN A 16 7.56 -34.02 -8.22
C GLN A 16 7.36 -34.25 -6.71
N PRO A 17 6.37 -35.07 -6.29
CA PRO A 17 5.31 -35.70 -7.08
C PRO A 17 4.21 -34.72 -7.52
N GLU A 18 4.24 -33.49 -7.01
CA GLU A 18 3.37 -32.37 -7.38
C GLU A 18 4.18 -31.08 -7.30
N LEU A 19 3.90 -30.10 -8.17
CA LEU A 19 4.64 -28.85 -8.20
C LEU A 19 4.47 -28.06 -6.89
N LYS A 20 5.59 -27.82 -6.21
CA LYS A 20 5.68 -26.96 -5.04
C LYS A 20 6.71 -25.85 -5.28
N LEU A 21 6.45 -24.69 -4.69
CA LEU A 21 7.37 -23.57 -4.68
C LEU A 21 7.85 -23.33 -3.26
N LEU A 22 9.11 -22.92 -3.12
CA LEU A 22 9.61 -22.40 -1.85
C LEU A 22 9.00 -21.02 -1.63
N MET A 23 8.15 -20.92 -0.61
CA MET A 23 7.55 -19.68 -0.16
C MET A 23 8.19 -19.28 1.17
N VAL A 24 8.51 -18.00 1.33
CA VAL A 24 9.03 -17.44 2.57
C VAL A 24 8.09 -16.36 3.09
N GLN A 25 7.98 -16.25 4.41
CA GLN A 25 7.19 -15.22 5.08
C GLN A 25 8.11 -14.25 5.80
N ARG A 26 7.96 -12.98 5.48
CA ARG A 26 8.76 -11.88 6.04
C ARG A 26 8.43 -11.67 7.51
N ALA A 27 9.43 -11.42 8.34
CA ALA A 27 9.27 -11.26 9.79
C ALA A 27 8.37 -10.06 10.16
N SER A 28 7.60 -10.19 11.25
CA SER A 28 6.62 -9.20 11.73
C SER A 28 7.28 -7.91 12.26
N GLU A 29 8.54 -8.00 12.68
CA GLU A 29 9.30 -6.90 13.26
C GLU A 29 9.86 -5.94 12.21
N LEU A 30 9.80 -6.29 10.94
CA LEU A 30 10.35 -5.48 9.86
C LEU A 30 9.59 -4.17 9.71
N ALA A 31 10.35 -3.08 9.61
CA ALA A 31 9.79 -1.75 9.41
C ALA A 31 9.13 -1.57 8.03
N ALA A 32 9.48 -2.40 7.04
CA ALA A 32 8.94 -2.34 5.69
C ALA A 32 8.44 -3.72 5.27
N PHE A 33 7.18 -3.77 4.80
CA PHE A 33 6.53 -4.97 4.26
C PHE A 33 6.60 -6.23 5.16
N PRO A 34 6.22 -6.15 6.46
CA PRO A 34 6.16 -7.34 7.31
C PRO A 34 5.07 -8.33 6.86
N ASP A 35 5.14 -9.56 7.36
CA ASP A 35 4.10 -10.61 7.32
C ASP A 35 3.58 -11.10 5.96
N HIS A 36 4.18 -10.65 4.87
CA HIS A 36 3.80 -11.09 3.52
C HIS A 36 4.55 -12.33 3.08
N TRP A 37 3.87 -13.13 2.25
CA TRP A 37 4.48 -14.29 1.60
C TRP A 37 5.09 -13.89 0.26
N THR A 38 6.35 -14.28 0.05
CA THR A 38 7.14 -13.98 -1.14
C THR A 38 8.06 -15.15 -1.50
N PHE A 39 8.80 -15.00 -2.59
CA PHE A 39 9.96 -15.83 -2.90
C PHE A 39 11.22 -15.22 -2.27
N PRO A 40 12.23 -16.04 -1.96
CA PRO A 40 13.51 -15.55 -1.45
C PRO A 40 14.24 -14.69 -2.48
N GLY A 41 14.99 -13.71 -1.99
CA GLY A 41 15.72 -12.78 -2.84
C GLY A 41 16.02 -11.45 -2.15
N GLY A 42 16.91 -10.68 -2.77
CA GLY A 42 17.42 -9.46 -2.16
C GLY A 42 18.22 -8.59 -3.10
N LYS A 43 18.96 -7.64 -2.52
CA LYS A 43 19.62 -6.57 -3.28
C LYS A 43 20.92 -7.06 -3.88
N TRP A 44 21.26 -6.48 -5.01
CA TRP A 44 22.58 -6.65 -5.58
C TRP A 44 23.65 -6.00 -4.69
N GLU A 45 24.75 -6.70 -4.45
CA GLU A 45 25.91 -6.21 -3.69
C GLU A 45 27.21 -6.29 -4.49
N LEU A 46 28.24 -5.52 -4.09
CA LEU A 46 29.53 -5.48 -4.78
C LEU A 46 30.22 -6.85 -4.88
N GLN A 47 30.00 -7.74 -3.89
CA GLN A 47 30.50 -9.11 -3.91
C GLN A 47 29.88 -9.98 -5.03
N ASP A 48 28.72 -9.58 -5.55
CA ASP A 48 28.08 -10.23 -6.70
C ASP A 48 28.70 -9.76 -8.04
N ALA A 49 29.59 -8.76 -8.01
CA ALA A 49 30.28 -8.25 -9.19
C ALA A 49 31.46 -9.13 -9.63
N GLU A 50 31.99 -10.00 -8.75
CA GLU A 50 33.15 -10.85 -9.08
C GLU A 50 32.84 -11.87 -10.22
N ALA A 51 31.56 -12.03 -10.58
CA ALA A 51 31.11 -12.71 -11.80
C ALA A 51 31.47 -12.01 -13.12
N GLU A 52 32.12 -10.83 -13.11
CA GLU A 52 32.62 -10.16 -14.33
C GLU A 52 33.59 -11.04 -15.15
N THR A 53 34.24 -12.04 -14.52
CA THR A 53 35.06 -13.05 -15.24
C THR A 53 34.23 -14.02 -16.09
N LEU A 54 32.92 -14.13 -15.86
CA LEU A 54 31.94 -14.92 -16.63
C LEU A 54 31.18 -14.06 -17.65
N SER A 55 31.86 -13.08 -18.26
CA SER A 55 31.31 -12.07 -19.20
C SER A 55 30.47 -12.62 -20.37
N ALA A 56 30.50 -13.93 -20.62
CA ALA A 56 29.72 -14.61 -21.64
C ALA A 56 28.25 -14.89 -21.25
N LEU A 57 27.88 -14.83 -19.96
CA LEU A 57 26.50 -15.10 -19.51
C LEU A 57 25.75 -13.79 -19.25
N PRO A 58 24.69 -13.46 -20.04
CA PRO A 58 23.82 -12.34 -19.73
C PRO A 58 23.23 -12.49 -18.33
N LEU A 59 23.23 -11.44 -17.49
CA LEU A 59 22.69 -11.44 -16.11
C LEU A 59 23.44 -12.31 -15.08
N ALA A 60 24.73 -12.64 -15.29
CA ALA A 60 25.51 -13.46 -14.36
C ALA A 60 25.46 -12.96 -12.90
N ALA A 61 25.64 -11.66 -12.70
CA ALA A 61 25.61 -11.05 -11.37
C ALA A 61 24.22 -11.17 -10.70
N ASP A 62 23.12 -10.99 -11.43
CA ASP A 62 21.77 -11.14 -10.87
C ASP A 62 21.47 -12.58 -10.44
N ARG A 63 22.00 -13.56 -11.19
CA ARG A 63 21.88 -14.98 -10.81
C ARG A 63 22.65 -15.31 -9.55
N GLN A 64 23.85 -14.76 -9.41
CA GLN A 64 24.65 -14.91 -8.20
C GLN A 64 23.94 -14.29 -6.99
N THR A 65 23.38 -13.08 -7.14
CA THR A 65 22.55 -12.44 -6.11
C THR A 65 21.36 -13.33 -5.73
N ALA A 66 20.60 -13.87 -6.69
CA ALA A 66 19.44 -14.71 -6.41
C ALA A 66 19.80 -15.98 -5.58
N LEU A 67 20.90 -16.65 -5.93
CA LEU A 67 21.39 -17.81 -5.17
C LEU A 67 21.90 -17.42 -3.79
N ARG A 68 22.72 -16.37 -3.69
CA ARG A 68 23.29 -15.89 -2.42
C ARG A 68 22.19 -15.54 -1.43
N GLU A 69 21.26 -14.66 -1.83
CA GLU A 69 20.15 -14.21 -0.98
C GLU A 69 19.28 -15.39 -0.54
N THR A 70 18.96 -16.33 -1.45
CA THR A 70 18.20 -17.53 -1.06
C THR A 70 18.93 -18.35 -0.02
N ARG A 71 20.25 -18.54 -0.15
CA ARG A 71 21.06 -19.28 0.83
C ARG A 71 21.12 -18.56 2.17
N GLU A 72 21.34 -17.25 2.17
CA GLU A 72 21.44 -16.43 3.38
C GLU A 72 20.11 -16.36 4.13
N GLU A 73 18.99 -16.28 3.40
CA GLU A 73 17.66 -16.21 3.99
C GLU A 73 17.16 -17.57 4.52
N THR A 74 17.47 -18.68 3.84
CA THR A 74 16.82 -19.98 4.09
C THR A 74 17.74 -21.08 4.59
N GLY A 75 19.06 -20.89 4.50
CA GLY A 75 20.07 -21.89 4.83
C GLY A 75 20.20 -23.03 3.82
N LEU A 76 19.50 -23.00 2.69
CA LEU A 76 19.50 -24.10 1.72
C LEU A 76 20.88 -24.30 1.04
N PRO A 77 21.31 -25.55 0.77
CA PRO A 77 22.62 -25.85 0.20
C PRO A 77 22.65 -25.68 -1.32
N LEU A 78 22.51 -24.45 -1.82
CA LEU A 78 22.47 -24.16 -3.27
C LEU A 78 23.85 -23.78 -3.88
N ALA A 79 24.95 -24.09 -3.20
CA ALA A 79 26.30 -23.65 -3.61
C ALA A 79 26.79 -24.30 -4.92
N ASP A 80 26.33 -25.52 -5.20
CA ASP A 80 26.75 -26.29 -6.37
C ASP A 80 25.82 -26.07 -7.59
N VAL A 81 24.79 -25.22 -7.45
CA VAL A 81 23.88 -24.90 -8.57
C VAL A 81 24.62 -24.03 -9.58
N ALA A 82 24.71 -24.50 -10.83
CA ALA A 82 25.34 -23.73 -11.89
C ALA A 82 24.48 -22.52 -12.26
N LEU A 83 25.10 -21.35 -12.43
CA LEU A 83 24.37 -20.13 -12.83
C LEU A 83 23.60 -20.33 -14.14
N ALA A 84 24.11 -21.14 -15.08
CA ALA A 84 23.43 -21.39 -16.35
C ALA A 84 22.05 -22.07 -16.19
N ASP A 85 21.81 -22.76 -15.07
CA ASP A 85 20.57 -23.51 -14.80
C ASP A 85 19.44 -22.60 -14.31
N LEU A 86 19.75 -21.37 -13.89
CA LEU A 86 18.74 -20.38 -13.50
C LEU A 86 18.12 -19.76 -14.76
N GLN A 87 16.89 -20.17 -15.05
CA GLN A 87 16.11 -19.67 -16.17
C GLN A 87 15.57 -18.27 -15.86
N PRO A 88 15.87 -17.24 -16.66
CA PRO A 88 15.33 -15.90 -16.44
C PRO A 88 13.83 -15.85 -16.73
N LEU A 89 13.07 -15.30 -15.79
CA LEU A 89 11.64 -15.01 -15.90
C LEU A 89 11.34 -13.53 -16.20
N GLY A 90 12.37 -12.69 -16.22
CA GLY A 90 12.26 -11.27 -16.57
C GLY A 90 12.23 -10.32 -15.37
N LEU A 91 12.31 -9.04 -15.68
CA LEU A 91 12.40 -7.95 -14.70
C LEU A 91 11.01 -7.59 -14.17
N ARG A 92 10.90 -7.35 -12.87
CA ARG A 92 9.69 -6.84 -12.22
C ARG A 92 10.01 -5.63 -11.37
N VAL A 93 9.32 -4.54 -11.64
CA VAL A 93 9.42 -3.28 -10.90
C VAL A 93 8.34 -3.25 -9.82
N SER A 94 8.75 -2.94 -8.59
CA SER A 94 7.80 -2.77 -7.49
C SER A 94 6.96 -1.50 -7.70
N PRO A 95 5.72 -1.42 -7.18
CA PRO A 95 4.93 -0.20 -7.27
C PRO A 95 5.62 1.00 -6.60
N PRO A 96 5.39 2.24 -7.06
CA PRO A 96 6.03 3.45 -6.52
C PRO A 96 5.33 3.94 -5.23
N THR A 97 5.02 3.02 -4.32
CA THR A 97 4.33 3.32 -3.04
C THR A 97 5.29 3.73 -1.94
N THR A 98 6.59 3.56 -2.11
CA THR A 98 7.61 3.89 -1.12
C THR A 98 8.72 4.72 -1.75
N SER A 99 9.49 5.43 -0.93
CA SER A 99 10.66 6.19 -1.41
C SER A 99 11.74 5.33 -2.06
N ARG A 100 11.75 4.02 -1.76
CA ARG A 100 12.61 3.02 -2.38
C ARG A 100 11.75 2.17 -3.32
N GLN A 101 12.15 2.06 -4.57
CA GLN A 101 11.52 1.21 -5.57
C GLN A 101 12.54 0.18 -6.06
N PHE A 102 12.11 -1.06 -6.24
CA PHE A 102 12.97 -2.16 -6.62
C PHE A 102 12.73 -2.56 -8.07
N ALA A 103 13.80 -2.94 -8.76
CA ALA A 103 13.78 -3.65 -10.02
C ALA A 103 14.40 -5.02 -9.77
N ALA A 104 13.55 -6.04 -9.67
CA ALA A 104 13.91 -7.39 -9.32
C ALA A 104 13.94 -8.27 -10.57
N GLN A 105 15.10 -8.85 -10.88
CA GLN A 105 15.22 -9.86 -11.92
C GLN A 105 14.79 -11.22 -11.34
N TYR A 106 13.72 -11.80 -11.88
CA TYR A 106 13.22 -13.10 -11.43
C TYR A 106 13.91 -14.24 -12.19
N PHE A 107 14.22 -15.30 -11.47
CA PHE A 107 14.73 -16.56 -12.01
C PHE A 107 13.89 -17.73 -11.54
N LEU A 108 13.82 -18.78 -12.35
CA LEU A 108 13.26 -20.07 -12.01
C LEU A 108 14.39 -21.10 -11.95
N TYR A 109 14.38 -21.91 -10.90
CA TYR A 109 15.20 -23.11 -10.80
C TYR A 109 14.34 -24.23 -10.20
N CYS A 110 14.43 -25.41 -10.80
CA CYS A 110 13.65 -26.57 -10.37
C CYS A 110 14.57 -27.74 -10.05
N SER A 111 14.38 -28.36 -8.90
CA SER A 111 15.14 -29.53 -8.46
C SER A 111 14.29 -30.39 -7.53
N ASP A 112 14.40 -31.71 -7.70
CA ASP A 112 13.74 -32.71 -6.84
C ASP A 112 14.50 -32.94 -5.53
N ASP A 113 15.76 -32.49 -5.45
CA ASP A 113 16.71 -32.84 -4.37
C ASP A 113 16.99 -31.66 -3.41
N VAL A 114 16.06 -30.69 -3.30
CA VAL A 114 16.22 -29.57 -2.36
C VAL A 114 15.52 -29.88 -1.03
N PRO A 115 16.25 -29.85 0.11
CA PRO A 115 15.66 -30.12 1.42
C PRO A 115 14.69 -29.00 1.86
N ALA A 116 14.08 -29.20 3.03
CA ALA A 116 13.38 -28.13 3.71
C ALA A 116 14.38 -27.05 4.19
N PRO A 117 13.98 -25.77 4.29
CA PRO A 117 14.81 -24.72 4.87
C PRO A 117 15.31 -25.09 6.27
N GLU A 118 16.61 -24.94 6.52
CA GLU A 118 17.28 -25.41 7.74
C GLU A 118 17.46 -24.31 8.79
N ALA A 119 17.73 -23.07 8.36
CA ALA A 119 17.99 -21.93 9.24
C ALA A 119 17.52 -20.64 8.57
N LEU A 120 16.44 -20.07 9.10
CA LEU A 120 15.90 -18.80 8.61
C LEU A 120 16.71 -17.62 9.18
N SER A 121 17.01 -16.64 8.34
CA SER A 121 17.58 -15.37 8.80
C SER A 121 16.59 -14.61 9.69
N SER A 122 17.06 -13.58 10.41
CA SER A 122 16.19 -12.71 11.22
C SER A 122 15.19 -11.90 10.38
N GLU A 123 15.31 -11.97 9.06
CA GLU A 123 14.46 -11.32 8.09
C GLU A 123 13.19 -12.14 7.75
N LEU A 124 13.18 -13.43 8.08
CA LEU A 124 12.07 -14.35 7.84
C LEU A 124 11.55 -14.96 9.13
N GLN A 125 10.24 -15.16 9.21
CA GLN A 125 9.59 -15.87 10.32
C GLN A 125 9.16 -17.30 9.96
N ALA A 126 8.94 -17.56 8.67
CA ALA A 126 8.54 -18.87 8.19
C ALA A 126 9.05 -19.10 6.76
N ALA A 127 9.23 -20.37 6.41
CA ALA A 127 9.44 -20.80 5.04
C ALA A 127 8.83 -22.19 4.85
N CYS A 128 8.25 -22.45 3.68
CA CYS A 128 7.66 -23.75 3.39
C CYS A 128 7.64 -24.05 1.89
N TRP A 129 7.61 -25.34 1.58
CA TRP A 129 7.25 -25.82 0.25
C TRP A 129 5.73 -25.86 0.14
N ALA A 130 5.16 -25.02 -0.72
CA ALA A 130 3.71 -24.89 -0.87
C ALA A 130 3.28 -25.06 -2.33
N ARG A 131 2.10 -25.64 -2.53
CA ARG A 131 1.49 -25.69 -3.85
C ARG A 131 0.98 -24.30 -4.21
N PRO A 132 1.18 -23.81 -5.45
CA PRO A 132 0.65 -22.51 -5.88
C PRO A 132 -0.85 -22.36 -5.59
N ALA A 133 -1.64 -23.42 -5.86
CA ALA A 133 -3.08 -23.44 -5.61
C ALA A 133 -3.46 -23.25 -4.14
N ASP A 134 -2.69 -23.79 -3.18
CA ASP A 134 -2.98 -23.65 -1.75
C ASP A 134 -2.69 -22.23 -1.27
N MET A 135 -1.58 -21.64 -1.73
CA MET A 135 -1.25 -20.24 -1.42
C MET A 135 -2.31 -19.29 -1.99
N LEU A 136 -2.76 -19.53 -3.22
CA LEU A 136 -3.84 -18.76 -3.82
C LEU A 136 -5.14 -18.93 -3.05
N ALA A 137 -5.52 -20.15 -2.64
CA ALA A 137 -6.75 -20.36 -1.88
C ALA A 137 -6.77 -19.58 -0.56
N ARG A 138 -5.64 -19.56 0.17
CA ARG A 138 -5.50 -18.78 1.41
C ARG A 138 -5.57 -17.27 1.15
N TRP A 139 -4.96 -16.80 0.05
CA TRP A 139 -5.05 -15.40 -0.36
C TRP A 139 -6.48 -15.01 -0.77
N GLU A 140 -7.16 -15.88 -1.53
CA GLU A 140 -8.55 -15.73 -1.96
C GLU A 140 -9.53 -15.64 -0.79
N GLN A 141 -9.21 -16.28 0.34
CA GLN A 141 -9.94 -16.21 1.62
C GLN A 141 -9.48 -15.06 2.54
N GLY A 142 -8.56 -14.21 2.09
CA GLY A 142 -8.03 -13.09 2.88
C GLY A 142 -7.27 -13.52 4.13
N GLU A 143 -6.68 -14.71 4.15
CA GLU A 143 -5.91 -15.22 5.29
C GLU A 143 -4.44 -14.80 5.26
N ILE A 144 -3.90 -14.58 4.06
CA ILE A 144 -2.51 -14.17 3.86
C ILE A 144 -2.43 -13.01 2.87
N TRP A 145 -1.41 -12.18 3.05
CA TRP A 145 -1.07 -11.14 2.08
C TRP A 145 0.05 -11.62 1.16
N ILE A 146 -0.18 -11.48 -0.15
CA ILE A 146 0.76 -11.78 -1.22
C ILE A 146 0.82 -10.53 -2.11
N PRO A 147 2.00 -9.94 -2.34
CA PRO A 147 2.12 -8.75 -3.18
C PRO A 147 1.95 -9.09 -4.67
N PRO A 148 1.53 -8.13 -5.53
CA PRO A 148 1.20 -8.40 -6.93
C PRO A 148 2.30 -9.14 -7.73
N PRO A 149 3.60 -8.78 -7.63
CA PRO A 149 4.64 -9.49 -8.37
C PRO A 149 4.74 -10.98 -8.05
N VAL A 150 4.43 -11.38 -6.82
CA VAL A 150 4.44 -12.79 -6.38
C VAL A 150 3.13 -13.46 -6.77
N LEU A 151 2.01 -12.76 -6.62
CA LEU A 151 0.67 -13.24 -6.96
C LEU A 151 0.58 -13.68 -8.43
N GLY A 152 1.11 -12.89 -9.37
CA GLY A 152 1.10 -13.24 -10.79
C GLY A 152 1.84 -14.56 -11.09
N VAL A 153 2.95 -14.84 -10.39
CA VAL A 153 3.67 -16.12 -10.54
C VAL A 153 2.81 -17.29 -10.05
N LEU A 154 2.19 -17.13 -8.88
CA LEU A 154 1.33 -18.17 -8.31
C LEU A 154 0.11 -18.43 -9.20
N GLN A 155 -0.48 -17.39 -9.79
CA GLN A 155 -1.61 -17.49 -10.70
C GLN A 155 -1.25 -18.26 -11.97
N ALA A 156 -0.12 -17.93 -12.61
CA ALA A 156 0.37 -18.67 -13.78
C ALA A 156 0.59 -20.16 -13.45
N LEU A 157 1.15 -20.45 -12.27
CA LEU A 157 1.44 -21.82 -11.82
C LEU A 157 0.26 -22.51 -11.12
N ARG A 158 -0.95 -21.92 -11.11
CA ARG A 158 -2.12 -22.45 -10.38
C ARG A 158 -2.48 -23.89 -10.76
N SER A 159 -2.25 -24.26 -12.02
CA SER A 159 -2.56 -25.61 -12.52
C SER A 159 -1.61 -26.70 -12.00
N GLY A 160 -0.51 -26.33 -11.32
CA GLY A 160 0.52 -27.27 -10.88
C GLY A 160 1.38 -27.82 -12.02
N ARG A 161 1.24 -27.30 -13.24
CA ARG A 161 2.04 -27.67 -14.40
C ARG A 161 3.13 -26.64 -14.65
N LEU A 162 4.29 -27.11 -15.07
CA LEU A 162 5.40 -26.29 -15.55
C LEU A 162 5.81 -26.81 -16.93
N ASP A 163 5.24 -26.21 -17.97
CA ASP A 163 5.53 -26.51 -19.37
C ASP A 163 5.96 -25.23 -20.11
N ALA A 164 6.31 -25.35 -21.39
CA ALA A 164 6.76 -24.22 -22.19
C ALA A 164 5.75 -23.06 -22.25
N ALA A 165 4.44 -23.35 -22.26
CA ALA A 165 3.41 -22.32 -22.31
C ALA A 165 3.34 -21.54 -20.99
N ILE A 166 3.48 -22.23 -19.86
CA ILE A 166 3.54 -21.58 -18.54
C ILE A 166 4.84 -20.77 -18.39
N LEU A 167 5.96 -21.23 -18.94
CA LEU A 167 7.20 -20.46 -18.96
C LEU A 167 7.05 -19.16 -19.77
N ASP A 168 6.42 -19.21 -20.94
CA ASP A 168 6.11 -18.03 -21.75
C ASP A 168 5.18 -17.06 -20.98
N GLU A 169 4.17 -17.59 -20.27
CA GLU A 169 3.29 -16.79 -19.41
C GLU A 169 4.06 -16.10 -18.28
N LEU A 170 4.92 -16.84 -17.56
CA LEU A 170 5.74 -16.31 -16.49
C LEU A 170 6.70 -15.22 -16.97
N GLN A 171 7.28 -15.38 -18.17
CA GLN A 171 8.11 -14.37 -18.81
C GLN A 171 7.30 -13.14 -19.26
N GLY A 172 6.05 -13.34 -19.68
CA GLY A 172 5.10 -12.28 -20.02
C GLY A 172 4.68 -11.39 -18.84
N LEU A 173 4.92 -11.82 -17.59
CA LEU A 173 4.68 -11.02 -16.39
C LEU A 173 5.77 -9.95 -16.15
N ALA A 174 6.84 -9.94 -16.95
CA ALA A 174 7.84 -8.89 -16.88
C ALA A 174 7.21 -7.50 -17.11
N ASN A 175 7.70 -6.49 -16.39
CA ASN A 175 7.14 -5.16 -16.45
C ASN A 175 8.20 -4.05 -16.31
N THR A 176 7.75 -2.83 -16.54
CA THR A 176 8.49 -1.57 -16.47
C THR A 176 7.70 -0.59 -15.59
N PRO A 177 8.29 0.57 -15.21
CA PRO A 177 7.55 1.62 -14.51
C PRO A 177 6.22 2.03 -15.19
N GLU A 178 6.15 1.94 -16.52
CA GLU A 178 4.98 2.29 -17.33
C GLU A 178 3.97 1.14 -17.45
N THR A 179 4.42 -0.11 -17.37
CA THR A 179 3.58 -1.30 -17.62
C THR A 179 3.16 -2.04 -16.35
N LEU A 180 3.67 -1.67 -15.17
CA LEU A 180 3.35 -2.32 -13.89
C LEU A 180 1.86 -2.28 -13.54
N TYR A 181 1.10 -1.30 -14.03
CA TYR A 181 -0.32 -1.12 -13.72
C TYR A 181 -1.26 -2.17 -14.34
N ARG A 182 -0.71 -3.16 -15.06
CA ARG A 182 -1.49 -4.26 -15.64
C ARG A 182 -1.92 -5.30 -14.61
N ASP A 183 -1.12 -5.49 -13.57
CA ASP A 183 -1.35 -6.48 -12.51
C ASP A 183 -1.02 -5.88 -11.14
N MET A 184 -2.06 -5.38 -10.48
CA MET A 184 -1.96 -4.59 -9.25
C MET A 184 -2.98 -5.03 -8.20
N SER A 185 -3.36 -6.32 -8.23
CA SER A 185 -4.26 -6.89 -7.24
C SER A 185 -3.58 -7.00 -5.89
N VAL A 186 -4.05 -6.25 -4.90
CA VAL A 186 -3.49 -6.23 -3.53
C VAL A 186 -4.27 -7.10 -2.55
N HIS A 187 -5.52 -7.40 -2.88
CA HIS A 187 -6.44 -8.25 -2.13
C HIS A 187 -7.49 -8.82 -3.11
N PRO A 188 -8.19 -9.95 -2.83
CA PRO A 188 -9.17 -10.54 -3.74
C PRO A 188 -10.20 -9.54 -4.29
N GLY A 189 -9.98 -9.16 -5.55
CA GLY A 189 -10.79 -8.22 -6.32
C GLY A 189 -10.67 -6.74 -5.90
N ILE A 190 -9.62 -6.39 -5.14
CA ILE A 190 -9.21 -5.01 -4.89
C ILE A 190 -7.90 -4.76 -5.62
N GLU A 191 -7.92 -3.84 -6.56
CA GLU A 191 -6.72 -3.33 -7.24
C GLU A 191 -6.31 -1.99 -6.66
N MET A 192 -5.00 -1.77 -6.54
CA MET A 192 -4.40 -0.53 -6.06
C MET A 192 -3.54 0.07 -7.15
N LEU A 193 -3.83 1.30 -7.58
CA LEU A 193 -3.09 2.02 -8.61
C LEU A 193 -2.41 3.23 -7.97
N PRO A 194 -1.13 3.16 -7.59
CA PRO A 194 -0.38 4.30 -7.08
C PRO A 194 -0.09 5.27 -8.22
N LEU A 195 -0.84 6.34 -8.31
CA LEU A 195 -0.77 7.31 -9.41
C LEU A 195 -0.12 8.59 -8.91
N LYS A 196 0.78 9.16 -9.70
CA LYS A 196 1.56 10.33 -9.30
C LYS A 196 0.62 11.51 -9.06
N THR A 197 0.82 12.22 -7.95
CA THR A 197 -0.01 13.34 -7.53
C THR A 197 0.78 14.42 -6.81
N PRO A 198 0.30 15.68 -6.81
CA PRO A 198 0.86 16.75 -5.98
C PRO A 198 0.40 16.60 -4.52
N THR A 199 0.85 15.55 -3.84
CA THR A 199 0.57 15.26 -2.43
C THR A 199 1.67 15.77 -1.49
N LEU A 200 1.47 15.65 -0.17
CA LEU A 200 2.44 16.07 0.83
C LEU A 200 3.60 15.07 0.97
N PRO A 201 4.85 15.53 1.14
CA PRO A 201 5.99 14.66 1.41
C PRO A 201 5.78 13.82 2.68
N PRO A 202 6.32 12.58 2.74
CA PRO A 202 7.20 11.96 1.75
C PRO A 202 6.45 11.28 0.59
N ALA A 203 5.12 11.32 0.57
CA ALA A 203 4.34 10.73 -0.50
C ALA A 203 4.55 11.47 -1.82
N THR A 204 4.48 10.72 -2.91
CA THR A 204 4.61 11.23 -4.29
C THR A 204 3.48 10.75 -5.19
N HIS A 205 2.69 9.80 -4.68
CA HIS A 205 1.60 9.13 -5.36
C HIS A 205 0.42 9.01 -4.39
N THR A 206 -0.79 9.00 -4.96
CA THR A 206 -2.03 8.62 -4.28
C THR A 206 -2.52 7.32 -4.90
N ASN A 207 -2.98 6.41 -4.06
CA ASN A 207 -3.53 5.12 -4.46
C ASN A 207 -5.00 5.30 -4.86
N THR A 208 -5.26 5.19 -6.17
CA THR A 208 -6.63 4.97 -6.67
C THR A 208 -6.96 3.50 -6.55
N TYR A 209 -8.13 3.16 -6.03
CA TYR A 209 -8.55 1.76 -5.89
C TYR A 209 -9.69 1.40 -6.84
N LEU A 210 -9.65 0.20 -7.39
CA LEU A 210 -10.79 -0.43 -8.07
C LEU A 210 -11.27 -1.58 -7.19
N VAL A 211 -12.43 -1.42 -6.57
CA VAL A 211 -12.98 -2.37 -5.59
C VAL A 211 -14.16 -3.09 -6.22
N GLY A 212 -14.02 -4.41 -6.43
CA GLY A 212 -15.00 -5.22 -7.13
C GLY A 212 -14.43 -5.92 -8.36
N ARG A 213 -15.19 -6.87 -8.91
CA ARG A 213 -14.83 -7.61 -10.13
C ARG A 213 -15.67 -7.19 -11.32
N GLU A 214 -16.78 -7.88 -11.56
CA GLU A 214 -17.69 -7.60 -12.66
C GLU A 214 -18.42 -6.29 -12.46
N ARG A 215 -18.80 -5.99 -11.22
CA ARG A 215 -19.23 -4.67 -10.78
C ARG A 215 -18.18 -4.13 -9.83
N PHE A 216 -17.81 -2.88 -9.99
CA PHE A 216 -16.79 -2.26 -9.15
C PHE A 216 -17.02 -0.77 -8.93
N VAL A 217 -16.47 -0.25 -7.84
CA VAL A 217 -16.38 1.19 -7.60
C VAL A 217 -14.95 1.69 -7.80
N ILE A 218 -14.82 2.94 -8.22
CA ILE A 218 -13.54 3.64 -8.36
C ILE A 218 -13.39 4.55 -7.14
N VAL A 219 -12.38 4.30 -6.31
CA VAL A 219 -12.16 5.06 -5.08
C VAL A 219 -10.97 5.98 -5.25
N ASP A 220 -11.17 7.27 -4.96
CA ASP A 220 -10.17 8.34 -5.07
C ASP A 220 -9.42 8.33 -6.42
N PRO A 221 -10.08 8.68 -7.54
CA PRO A 221 -9.42 8.88 -8.83
C PRO A 221 -8.55 10.14 -8.78
N ALA A 222 -7.38 9.97 -8.19
CA ALA A 222 -6.43 10.99 -7.78
C ALA A 222 -5.67 11.76 -8.89
N PRO A 223 -5.36 11.21 -10.08
CA PRO A 223 -4.35 11.80 -10.96
C PRO A 223 -4.79 13.11 -11.61
N VAL A 224 -3.87 14.08 -11.65
CA VAL A 224 -4.05 15.38 -12.32
C VAL A 224 -3.27 15.50 -13.63
N ASP A 225 -2.12 14.84 -13.73
CA ASP A 225 -1.28 14.90 -14.92
C ASP A 225 -1.74 13.91 -16.00
N THR A 226 -1.40 14.22 -17.25
CA THR A 226 -1.83 13.46 -18.43
C THR A 226 -1.34 12.01 -18.39
N THR A 227 -0.11 11.76 -17.95
CA THR A 227 0.48 10.42 -17.94
C THR A 227 -0.22 9.53 -16.91
N ALA A 228 -0.42 10.01 -15.69
CA ALA A 228 -1.13 9.25 -14.66
C ALA A 228 -2.61 9.02 -15.02
N ARG A 229 -3.27 9.98 -15.69
CA ARG A 229 -4.63 9.81 -16.21
C ARG A 229 -4.71 8.77 -17.33
N GLN A 230 -3.72 8.74 -18.22
CA GLN A 230 -3.60 7.72 -19.27
C GLN A 230 -3.51 6.31 -18.66
N LEU A 231 -2.67 6.13 -17.63
CA LEU A 231 -2.51 4.84 -16.94
C LEU A 231 -3.82 4.37 -16.29
N LEU A 232 -4.53 5.26 -15.60
CA LEU A 232 -5.85 4.95 -15.02
C LEU A 232 -6.86 4.57 -16.10
N ARG A 233 -6.90 5.34 -17.20
CA ARG A 233 -7.79 5.08 -18.32
C ARG A 233 -7.53 3.71 -18.97
N GLU A 234 -6.27 3.39 -19.25
CA GLU A 234 -5.89 2.09 -19.84
C GLU A 234 -6.31 0.91 -18.96
N ARG A 235 -6.19 1.07 -17.63
CA ARG A 235 -6.67 0.06 -16.69
C ARG A 235 -8.18 -0.09 -16.72
N LEU A 236 -8.93 1.01 -16.70
CA LEU A 236 -10.40 0.99 -16.77
C LEU A 236 -10.89 0.40 -18.10
N GLU A 237 -10.30 0.80 -19.24
CA GLU A 237 -10.61 0.23 -20.55
C GLU A 237 -10.30 -1.28 -20.62
N SER A 238 -9.25 -1.75 -19.94
CA SER A 238 -8.98 -3.18 -19.79
C SER A 238 -10.10 -3.92 -19.05
N ARG A 239 -10.59 -3.36 -17.93
CA ARG A 239 -11.75 -3.91 -17.19
C ARG A 239 -13.01 -3.92 -18.07
N PHE A 240 -13.29 -2.85 -18.81
CA PHE A 240 -14.47 -2.76 -19.67
C PHE A 240 -14.43 -3.76 -20.84
N ARG A 241 -13.25 -4.02 -21.44
CA ARG A 241 -13.08 -5.06 -22.46
C ARG A 241 -13.39 -6.47 -21.94
N GLN A 242 -13.29 -6.69 -20.64
CA GLN A 242 -13.68 -7.95 -19.97
C GLN A 242 -15.18 -8.00 -19.62
N GLY A 243 -15.95 -6.96 -19.96
CA GLY A 243 -17.39 -6.88 -19.65
C GLY A 243 -17.70 -6.37 -18.23
N HIS A 244 -16.68 -5.97 -17.46
CA HIS A 244 -16.87 -5.39 -16.14
C HIS A 244 -17.46 -3.98 -16.23
N ARG A 245 -18.12 -3.52 -15.17
CA ARG A 245 -18.89 -2.27 -15.10
C ARG A 245 -18.52 -1.49 -13.84
N ALA A 246 -18.23 -0.21 -14.01
CA ALA A 246 -18.06 0.71 -12.90
C ALA A 246 -19.44 1.21 -12.44
N GLU A 247 -19.72 1.15 -11.14
CA GLU A 247 -21.02 1.54 -10.55
C GLU A 247 -21.01 2.99 -10.06
N ALA A 248 -19.90 3.43 -9.47
CA ALA A 248 -19.76 4.77 -8.91
C ALA A 248 -18.28 5.17 -8.79
N ILE A 249 -18.07 6.49 -8.68
CA ILE A 249 -16.83 7.08 -8.21
C ILE A 249 -17.05 7.47 -6.75
N VAL A 250 -16.26 6.93 -5.83
CA VAL A 250 -16.38 7.19 -4.39
C VAL A 250 -15.18 8.03 -3.95
N LEU A 251 -15.45 9.15 -3.29
CA LEU A 251 -14.41 10.02 -2.74
C LEU A 251 -14.32 9.80 -1.23
N SER A 252 -13.13 9.45 -0.74
CA SER A 252 -12.86 9.37 0.69
C SER A 252 -13.03 10.74 1.34
N HIS A 253 -12.51 11.80 0.72
CA HIS A 253 -12.67 13.18 1.17
C HIS A 253 -12.34 14.22 0.08
N HIS A 254 -12.31 15.50 0.46
CA HIS A 254 -12.28 16.65 -0.45
C HIS A 254 -10.88 17.14 -0.88
N HIS A 255 -9.79 16.54 -0.43
CA HIS A 255 -8.46 17.04 -0.78
C HIS A 255 -8.12 16.80 -2.26
N ALA A 256 -7.33 17.73 -2.82
CA ALA A 256 -7.13 17.83 -4.26
C ALA A 256 -6.46 16.59 -4.88
N ASP A 257 -5.58 15.95 -4.12
CA ASP A 257 -4.85 14.75 -4.51
C ASP A 257 -5.67 13.45 -4.45
N HIS A 258 -6.96 13.51 -4.09
CA HIS A 258 -7.89 12.37 -4.13
C HIS A 258 -8.93 12.49 -5.25
N ILE A 259 -9.24 13.73 -5.66
CA ILE A 259 -10.36 14.04 -6.55
C ILE A 259 -9.94 14.35 -8.00
N GLY A 260 -8.64 14.31 -8.30
CA GLY A 260 -8.04 14.96 -9.48
C GLY A 260 -8.59 14.57 -10.86
N ALA A 261 -9.15 13.37 -11.01
CA ALA A 261 -9.78 12.88 -12.23
C ALA A 261 -11.29 12.57 -12.07
N ALA A 262 -11.90 12.88 -10.92
CA ALA A 262 -13.26 12.47 -10.62
C ALA A 262 -14.31 13.05 -11.60
N ASP A 263 -14.30 14.36 -11.88
CA ASP A 263 -15.23 14.96 -12.87
C ASP A 263 -14.99 14.43 -14.29
N LEU A 264 -13.73 14.23 -14.68
CA LEU A 264 -13.39 13.69 -16.00
C LEU A 264 -13.91 12.26 -16.18
N LEU A 265 -13.76 11.42 -15.16
CA LEU A 265 -14.28 10.07 -15.18
C LEU A 265 -15.81 10.04 -15.09
N ARG A 266 -16.42 10.93 -14.30
CA ARG A 266 -17.87 11.12 -14.21
C ARG A 266 -18.47 11.41 -15.59
N ASP A 267 -17.90 12.37 -16.31
CA ASP A 267 -18.36 12.75 -17.65
C ASP A 267 -18.09 11.66 -18.69
N TRP A 268 -16.93 10.99 -18.62
CA TRP A 268 -16.58 9.91 -19.56
C TRP A 268 -17.44 8.66 -19.37
N LEU A 269 -17.69 8.26 -18.12
CA LEU A 269 -18.36 7.01 -17.78
C LEU A 269 -19.86 7.16 -17.59
N GLY A 270 -20.35 8.38 -17.31
CA GLY A 270 -21.76 8.64 -17.02
C GLY A 270 -22.24 8.02 -15.70
N ILE A 271 -21.34 7.85 -14.72
CA ILE A 271 -21.61 7.24 -13.41
C ILE A 271 -21.56 8.29 -12.30
N PRO A 272 -22.30 8.11 -11.19
CA PRO A 272 -22.37 9.11 -10.12
C PRO A 272 -21.05 9.25 -9.37
N VAL A 273 -20.70 10.49 -9.02
CA VAL A 273 -19.72 10.76 -7.97
C VAL A 273 -20.43 10.79 -6.62
N GLN A 274 -19.89 10.05 -5.66
CA GLN A 274 -20.49 9.83 -4.35
C GLN A 274 -19.48 10.17 -3.25
N ALA A 275 -19.94 10.90 -2.23
CA ALA A 275 -19.09 11.32 -1.11
C ALA A 275 -19.95 11.64 0.12
N HIS A 276 -19.33 11.76 1.29
CA HIS A 276 -20.02 12.26 2.48
C HIS A 276 -20.56 13.69 2.28
N ALA A 277 -21.68 14.04 2.89
CA ALA A 277 -22.31 15.36 2.76
C ALA A 277 -21.34 16.52 3.09
N ALA A 278 -20.55 16.40 4.18
CA ALA A 278 -19.53 17.40 4.53
C ALA A 278 -18.37 17.49 3.51
N THR A 279 -18.10 16.42 2.75
CA THR A 279 -17.16 16.45 1.62
C THR A 279 -17.80 17.13 0.42
N ALA A 280 -19.06 16.80 0.10
CA ALA A 280 -19.82 17.43 -0.97
C ALA A 280 -19.93 18.96 -0.79
N GLU A 281 -20.23 19.43 0.43
CA GLU A 281 -20.27 20.85 0.79
C GLU A 281 -18.95 21.57 0.43
N ARG A 282 -17.80 20.95 0.72
CA ARG A 282 -16.47 21.54 0.47
C ARG A 282 -16.05 21.50 -1.00
N LEU A 283 -16.70 20.65 -1.78
CA LEU A 283 -16.49 20.51 -3.22
C LEU A 283 -17.46 21.36 -4.04
N GLN A 284 -18.44 22.03 -3.41
CA GLN A 284 -19.37 22.91 -4.11
C GLN A 284 -18.64 23.94 -4.99
N GLY A 285 -19.02 23.99 -6.26
CA GLY A 285 -18.42 24.87 -7.27
C GLY A 285 -17.05 24.41 -7.80
N LYS A 286 -16.46 23.33 -7.27
CA LYS A 286 -15.20 22.74 -7.74
C LYS A 286 -15.41 21.41 -8.44
N LEU A 287 -16.28 20.58 -7.89
CA LEU A 287 -16.60 19.24 -8.38
C LEU A 287 -18.05 18.92 -8.06
N ARG A 288 -18.74 18.22 -8.95
CA ARG A 288 -20.13 17.81 -8.72
C ARG A 288 -20.18 16.45 -8.02
N VAL A 289 -20.69 16.44 -6.78
CA VAL A 289 -21.12 15.21 -6.09
C VAL A 289 -22.59 14.96 -6.43
N ASP A 290 -22.89 13.83 -7.05
CA ASP A 290 -24.24 13.47 -7.50
C ASP A 290 -25.08 12.81 -6.40
N GLN A 291 -24.43 12.16 -5.43
CA GLN A 291 -25.11 11.50 -4.32
C GLN A 291 -24.29 11.58 -3.02
N GLU A 292 -24.96 11.94 -1.94
CA GLU A 292 -24.37 11.94 -0.60
C GLU A 292 -24.39 10.54 0.01
N VAL A 293 -23.31 10.20 0.72
CA VAL A 293 -23.10 8.91 1.38
C VAL A 293 -23.04 9.13 2.89
N ALA A 294 -23.82 8.36 3.64
CA ALA A 294 -23.79 8.34 5.09
C ALA A 294 -23.05 7.11 5.63
N GLU A 295 -22.73 7.14 6.92
CA GLU A 295 -22.32 5.96 7.69
C GLU A 295 -23.27 4.77 7.41
N GLY A 296 -22.69 3.58 7.22
CA GLY A 296 -23.44 2.34 6.97
C GLY A 296 -24.02 2.21 5.56
N TYR A 297 -23.74 3.14 4.64
CA TYR A 297 -24.11 2.96 3.23
C TYR A 297 -23.40 1.75 2.63
N LEU A 298 -24.12 0.92 1.87
CA LEU A 298 -23.60 -0.31 1.29
C LEU A 298 -23.60 -0.22 -0.24
N TRP A 299 -22.43 -0.44 -0.85
CA TRP A 299 -22.33 -0.77 -2.26
C TRP A 299 -22.39 -2.29 -2.44
N ASP A 300 -23.37 -2.77 -3.18
CA ASP A 300 -23.47 -4.17 -3.61
C ASP A 300 -22.63 -4.38 -4.88
N LEU A 301 -21.51 -5.07 -4.73
CA LEU A 301 -20.56 -5.36 -5.81
C LEU A 301 -20.83 -6.74 -6.45
N GLY A 302 -21.97 -7.36 -6.14
CA GLY A 302 -22.37 -8.67 -6.62
C GLY A 302 -21.96 -9.81 -5.68
N PRO A 303 -22.01 -11.07 -6.15
CA PRO A 303 -21.61 -12.21 -5.35
C PRO A 303 -20.09 -12.23 -5.13
N ASP A 304 -19.67 -12.63 -3.93
CA ASP A 304 -18.26 -12.96 -3.69
C ASP A 304 -17.88 -14.22 -4.48
N PRO A 305 -16.89 -14.19 -5.39
CA PRO A 305 -16.51 -15.37 -6.16
C PRO A 305 -15.89 -16.50 -5.32
N TRP A 306 -15.41 -16.17 -4.12
CA TRP A 306 -14.65 -17.09 -3.27
C TRP A 306 -15.45 -17.57 -2.05
N SER A 307 -16.68 -17.09 -1.88
CA SER A 307 -17.59 -17.54 -0.83
C SER A 307 -19.04 -17.54 -1.31
N SER A 308 -19.97 -17.90 -0.43
CA SER A 308 -21.42 -17.81 -0.71
C SER A 308 -22.04 -16.51 -0.21
N GLN A 309 -21.23 -15.50 0.14
CA GLN A 309 -21.70 -14.23 0.70
C GLN A 309 -21.83 -13.15 -0.39
N PRO A 310 -22.70 -12.14 -0.20
CA PRO A 310 -22.67 -10.95 -1.05
C PRO A 310 -21.40 -10.16 -0.78
N TRP A 311 -20.90 -9.47 -1.81
CA TRP A 311 -19.80 -8.53 -1.66
C TRP A 311 -20.35 -7.14 -1.38
N LEU A 312 -20.38 -6.80 -0.09
CA LEU A 312 -20.80 -5.49 0.38
C LEU A 312 -19.58 -4.66 0.80
N LEU A 313 -19.45 -3.49 0.19
CA LEU A 313 -18.52 -2.45 0.64
C LEU A 313 -19.31 -1.45 1.49
N GLU A 314 -18.87 -1.22 2.72
CA GLU A 314 -19.57 -0.36 3.69
C GLU A 314 -18.85 0.97 3.88
N ALA A 315 -19.59 2.08 3.90
CA ALA A 315 -19.06 3.39 4.24
C ALA A 315 -18.98 3.58 5.76
N LEU A 316 -17.78 3.90 6.25
CA LEU A 316 -17.55 4.27 7.65
C LEU A 316 -17.16 5.75 7.71
N TRP A 317 -17.93 6.56 8.42
CA TRP A 317 -17.60 7.95 8.66
C TRP A 317 -16.51 8.08 9.74
N THR A 318 -15.36 8.60 9.33
CA THR A 318 -14.16 8.71 10.17
C THR A 318 -13.63 10.14 10.16
N PRO A 319 -14.36 11.12 10.75
CA PRO A 319 -13.94 12.51 10.75
C PRO A 319 -12.64 12.70 11.52
N GLY A 320 -11.95 13.81 11.24
CA GLY A 320 -10.76 14.22 11.97
C GLY A 320 -9.66 14.73 11.07
N HIS A 321 -9.25 13.96 10.05
CA HIS A 321 -8.40 14.49 8.99
C HIS A 321 -9.16 15.49 8.11
N ALA A 322 -10.37 15.09 7.70
CA ALA A 322 -11.34 15.93 7.03
C ALA A 322 -12.75 15.67 7.60
N PRO A 323 -13.69 16.64 7.55
CA PRO A 323 -14.98 16.51 8.23
C PRO A 323 -15.88 15.42 7.64
N GLY A 324 -15.80 15.20 6.34
CA GLY A 324 -16.52 14.15 5.63
C GLY A 324 -15.65 12.99 5.19
N HIS A 325 -14.57 12.70 5.92
CA HIS A 325 -13.70 11.58 5.57
C HIS A 325 -14.45 10.24 5.74
N LEU A 326 -14.36 9.39 4.74
CA LEU A 326 -14.89 8.03 4.72
C LEU A 326 -13.76 7.01 4.62
N CYS A 327 -13.81 6.00 5.48
CA CYS A 327 -13.16 4.71 5.22
C CYS A 327 -14.18 3.77 4.56
N LEU A 328 -13.72 2.84 3.71
CA LEU A 328 -14.59 1.88 3.03
C LEU A 328 -14.20 0.46 3.46
N LEU A 329 -15.11 -0.25 4.13
CA LEU A 329 -14.88 -1.58 4.70
C LEU A 329 -15.41 -2.68 3.77
N ASP A 330 -14.52 -3.53 3.28
CA ASP A 330 -14.88 -4.82 2.68
C ASP A 330 -15.18 -5.83 3.79
N GLN A 331 -16.47 -6.11 3.97
CA GLN A 331 -16.96 -6.95 5.07
C GLN A 331 -16.49 -8.40 4.98
N ARG A 332 -16.15 -8.90 3.79
CA ARG A 332 -15.81 -10.32 3.57
C ARG A 332 -14.59 -10.73 4.39
N HIS A 333 -13.56 -9.89 4.39
CA HIS A 333 -12.26 -10.19 4.98
C HIS A 333 -11.80 -9.17 6.02
N ARG A 334 -12.66 -8.23 6.43
CA ARG A 334 -12.32 -7.10 7.32
C ARG A 334 -11.12 -6.31 6.80
N VAL A 335 -11.17 -5.95 5.52
CA VAL A 335 -10.17 -5.09 4.87
C VAL A 335 -10.78 -3.73 4.65
N ALA A 336 -10.08 -2.65 4.98
CA ALA A 336 -10.60 -1.31 4.78
C ALA A 336 -9.68 -0.45 3.90
N LEU A 337 -10.28 0.28 2.97
CA LEU A 337 -9.65 1.44 2.35
C LEU A 337 -9.75 2.59 3.35
N VAL A 338 -8.62 3.01 3.91
CA VAL A 338 -8.59 3.92 5.06
C VAL A 338 -8.31 5.37 4.69
N GLY A 339 -8.19 5.66 3.39
CA GLY A 339 -7.91 7.01 2.90
C GLY A 339 -6.71 7.63 3.61
N ASP A 340 -6.92 8.82 4.14
CA ASP A 340 -5.95 9.60 4.93
C ASP A 340 -6.19 9.47 6.44
N MET A 341 -6.80 8.38 6.91
CA MET A 341 -6.77 8.07 8.36
C MET A 341 -5.45 7.43 8.77
N LEU A 342 -4.83 6.64 7.88
CA LEU A 342 -3.52 6.04 8.08
C LEU A 342 -2.72 6.15 6.78
N ALA A 343 -1.40 6.32 6.88
CA ALA A 343 -0.48 6.19 5.74
C ALA A 343 0.40 4.96 5.89
N GLY A 344 0.72 4.30 4.77
CA GLY A 344 1.65 3.17 4.74
C GLY A 344 3.07 3.61 5.14
N GLN A 345 3.44 4.85 4.82
CA GLN A 345 4.70 5.48 5.23
C GLN A 345 4.45 6.87 5.85
N GLY A 346 5.06 7.14 7.00
CA GLY A 346 4.95 8.43 7.68
C GLY A 346 3.65 8.60 8.48
N THR A 347 3.27 9.86 8.73
CA THR A 347 2.05 10.23 9.47
C THR A 347 1.18 11.18 8.66
N ILE A 348 -0.12 11.16 8.93
CA ILE A 348 -1.12 12.05 8.30
C ILE A 348 -1.08 13.44 8.95
N LEU A 349 -1.24 14.50 8.17
CA LEU A 349 -1.41 15.84 8.72
C LEU A 349 -2.85 16.10 9.17
N ILE A 350 -3.03 16.57 10.40
CA ILE A 350 -4.31 17.12 10.87
C ILE A 350 -4.14 18.63 10.95
N LYS A 351 -4.85 19.37 10.11
CA LYS A 351 -4.71 20.83 10.00
C LYS A 351 -6.05 21.54 10.11
N ARG A 352 -6.06 22.68 10.79
CA ARG A 352 -7.22 23.58 10.86
C ARG A 352 -7.43 24.31 9.51
N PRO A 353 -8.64 24.84 9.24
CA PRO A 353 -9.86 24.72 10.03
C PRO A 353 -10.63 23.41 9.79
N HIS A 354 -10.21 22.58 8.83
CA HIS A 354 -10.99 21.43 8.38
C HIS A 354 -10.70 20.13 9.14
N GLY A 355 -9.51 19.97 9.69
CA GLY A 355 -9.16 18.84 10.55
C GLY A 355 -9.41 19.15 12.03
N ASP A 356 -9.70 18.11 12.79
CA ASP A 356 -9.92 18.14 14.24
C ASP A 356 -9.20 16.94 14.91
N MET A 357 -8.29 17.24 15.83
CA MET A 357 -7.45 16.22 16.47
C MET A 357 -8.25 15.29 17.40
N SER A 358 -9.31 15.80 18.04
CA SER A 358 -10.15 14.99 18.94
C SER A 358 -10.96 13.98 18.15
N GLN A 359 -11.59 14.43 17.06
CA GLN A 359 -12.31 13.54 16.14
C GLN A 359 -11.35 12.53 15.49
N TYR A 360 -10.14 12.96 15.11
CA TYR A 360 -9.15 12.08 14.51
C TYR A 360 -8.74 10.94 15.46
N LEU A 361 -8.45 11.25 16.73
CA LEU A 361 -8.13 10.23 17.72
C LEU A 361 -9.29 9.27 17.99
N ALA A 362 -10.52 9.79 18.13
CA ALA A 362 -11.71 8.94 18.29
C ALA A 362 -11.94 8.03 17.08
N SER A 363 -11.70 8.53 15.86
CA SER A 363 -11.77 7.72 14.64
C SER A 363 -10.68 6.66 14.58
N LEU A 364 -9.45 6.94 15.04
CA LEU A 364 -8.37 5.95 15.13
C LEU A 364 -8.67 4.85 16.15
N GLU A 365 -9.21 5.20 17.32
CA GLU A 365 -9.66 4.24 18.34
C GLU A 365 -10.75 3.31 17.76
N ARG A 366 -11.74 3.89 17.08
CA ARG A 366 -12.76 3.11 16.37
C ARG A 366 -12.16 2.19 15.31
N LEU A 367 -11.18 2.65 14.52
CA LEU A 367 -10.50 1.81 13.52
C LEU A 367 -9.67 0.69 14.14
N GLU A 368 -9.06 0.93 15.30
CA GLU A 368 -8.37 -0.11 16.08
C GLU A 368 -9.33 -1.23 16.51
N ASP A 369 -10.51 -0.85 17.01
CA ASP A 369 -11.54 -1.79 17.48
C ASP A 369 -12.16 -2.63 16.36
N LEU A 370 -12.08 -2.19 15.11
CA LEU A 370 -12.53 -2.97 13.95
C LEU A 370 -11.67 -4.19 13.66
N GLN A 371 -10.50 -4.35 14.31
CA GLN A 371 -9.51 -5.42 14.11
C GLN A 371 -9.38 -5.83 12.63
N LEU A 372 -9.09 -4.83 11.80
CA LEU A 372 -8.91 -5.01 10.37
C LEU A 372 -7.73 -5.96 10.12
N ARG A 373 -7.88 -6.85 9.14
CA ARG A 373 -6.77 -7.74 8.70
C ARG A 373 -5.77 -7.02 7.81
N LEU A 374 -6.23 -6.02 7.07
CA LEU A 374 -5.43 -5.24 6.16
C LEU A 374 -6.05 -3.84 6.03
N ALA A 375 -5.23 -2.81 6.08
CA ALA A 375 -5.64 -1.44 5.76
C ALA A 375 -4.94 -0.99 4.48
N LEU A 376 -5.73 -0.39 3.59
CA LEU A 376 -5.32 0.08 2.27
C LEU A 376 -5.33 1.63 2.29
N PRO A 377 -4.19 2.29 2.53
CA PRO A 377 -4.12 3.74 2.71
C PRO A 377 -4.11 4.47 1.37
N ALA A 378 -4.56 5.72 1.32
CA ALA A 378 -4.43 6.53 0.11
C ALA A 378 -2.96 6.81 -0.26
N HIS A 379 -2.04 6.75 0.71
CA HIS A 379 -0.61 6.93 0.45
C HIS A 379 0.21 5.81 1.09
N GLY A 380 1.16 5.28 0.34
CA GLY A 380 2.05 4.24 0.82
C GLY A 380 1.59 2.82 0.47
N PRO A 381 2.32 1.80 0.92
CA PRO A 381 1.93 0.40 0.73
C PRO A 381 0.79 -0.02 1.68
N PRO A 382 0.16 -1.18 1.44
CA PRO A 382 -0.77 -1.81 2.38
C PRO A 382 -0.18 -1.96 3.80
N ILE A 383 -1.04 -1.86 4.81
CA ILE A 383 -0.69 -1.98 6.23
C ILE A 383 -1.25 -3.31 6.75
N VAL A 384 -0.38 -4.27 7.04
CA VAL A 384 -0.72 -5.63 7.50
C VAL A 384 -1.02 -5.73 9.00
N HIS A 385 -0.66 -4.71 9.79
CA HIS A 385 -1.03 -4.60 11.20
C HIS A 385 -1.76 -3.27 11.47
N PRO A 386 -3.02 -3.13 11.02
CA PRO A 386 -3.77 -1.88 11.17
C PRO A 386 -3.91 -1.45 12.63
N GLU A 387 -4.16 -2.39 13.55
CA GLU A 387 -4.35 -2.07 14.97
C GLU A 387 -3.07 -1.51 15.60
N ARG A 388 -1.92 -2.10 15.26
CA ARG A 388 -0.62 -1.60 15.71
C ARG A 388 -0.37 -0.20 15.16
N ARG A 389 -0.67 0.05 13.89
CA ARG A 389 -0.48 1.36 13.27
C ARG A 389 -1.40 2.43 13.86
N CYS A 390 -2.65 2.10 14.19
CA CYS A 390 -3.55 2.99 14.93
C CYS A 390 -2.95 3.38 16.28
N ARG A 391 -2.52 2.40 17.09
CA ARG A 391 -1.87 2.65 18.39
C ARG A 391 -0.62 3.51 18.28
N GLU A 392 0.23 3.25 17.28
CA GLU A 392 1.42 4.05 17.01
C GLU A 392 1.06 5.52 16.72
N TYR A 393 0.02 5.76 15.92
CA TYR A 393 -0.48 7.11 15.64
C TYR A 393 -1.04 7.79 16.89
N ILE A 394 -1.90 7.11 17.65
CA ILE A 394 -2.47 7.63 18.90
C ILE A 394 -1.35 8.00 19.87
N ALA A 395 -0.43 7.07 20.14
CA ALA A 395 0.70 7.28 21.03
C ALA A 395 1.58 8.45 20.56
N HIS A 396 1.86 8.55 19.26
CA HIS A 396 2.64 9.65 18.70
C HIS A 396 1.96 11.02 18.92
N ARG A 397 0.63 11.12 18.77
CA ARG A 397 -0.12 12.36 19.02
C ARG A 397 -0.14 12.75 20.49
N LEU A 398 -0.40 11.79 21.38
CA LEU A 398 -0.43 12.04 22.82
C LEU A 398 0.96 12.39 23.36
N MET A 399 2.02 11.77 22.82
CA MET A 399 3.40 12.15 23.13
C MET A 399 3.70 13.61 22.76
N ARG A 400 3.26 14.06 21.56
CA ARG A 400 3.44 15.47 21.14
C ARG A 400 2.68 16.43 22.03
N GLU A 401 1.48 16.07 22.48
CA GLU A 401 0.73 16.88 23.45
C GLU A 401 1.40 16.94 24.81
N GLY A 402 1.95 15.83 25.31
CA GLY A 402 2.73 15.82 26.55
C GLY A 402 3.89 16.81 26.49
N ARG A 403 4.64 16.84 25.38
CA ARG A 403 5.71 17.84 25.16
C ARG A 403 5.20 19.27 25.14
N ILE A 404 4.02 19.52 24.55
CA ILE A 404 3.39 20.84 24.55
C ILE A 404 3.06 21.24 26.00
N GLN A 405 2.42 20.36 26.76
CA GLN A 405 2.06 20.62 28.16
C GLN A 405 3.28 20.88 29.03
N GLU A 406 4.36 20.09 28.88
CA GLU A 406 5.63 20.30 29.59
C GLU A 406 6.22 21.69 29.29
N ALA A 407 6.24 22.09 28.02
CA ALA A 407 6.73 23.41 27.62
C ALA A 407 5.87 24.55 28.19
N LEU A 408 4.53 24.39 28.20
CA LEU A 408 3.61 25.35 28.82
C LEU A 408 3.84 25.47 30.34
N VAL A 409 4.07 24.36 31.05
CA VAL A 409 4.40 24.33 32.48
C VAL A 409 5.73 25.02 32.77
N GLN A 410 6.70 24.93 31.86
CA GLN A 410 7.96 25.69 31.93
C GLN A 410 7.81 27.19 31.62
N GLY A 411 6.60 27.65 31.33
CA GLY A 411 6.30 29.07 31.07
C GLY A 411 6.51 29.50 29.61
N ILE A 412 6.71 28.56 28.68
CA ILE A 412 6.82 28.88 27.25
C ILE A 412 5.42 29.20 26.71
N GLN A 413 5.16 30.48 26.44
CA GLN A 413 3.86 30.97 25.95
C GLN A 413 3.93 31.62 24.55
N ASP A 414 5.13 31.70 23.96
CA ASP A 414 5.28 32.14 22.57
C ASP A 414 5.16 30.95 21.60
N PHE A 415 4.41 31.13 20.51
CA PHE A 415 4.12 30.05 19.57
C PHE A 415 5.38 29.54 18.85
N GLU A 416 6.29 30.44 18.45
CA GLU A 416 7.51 30.06 17.74
C GLU A 416 8.49 29.37 18.69
N ALA A 417 8.59 29.84 19.93
CA ALA A 417 9.35 29.17 20.98
C ALA A 417 8.79 27.76 21.26
N LEU A 418 7.46 27.62 21.34
CA LEU A 418 6.81 26.32 21.54
C LEU A 418 7.07 25.37 20.36
N LEU A 419 6.97 25.86 19.12
CA LEU A 419 7.29 25.10 17.92
C LEU A 419 8.74 24.60 17.94
N ALA A 420 9.69 25.48 18.25
CA ALA A 420 11.11 25.13 18.33
C ALA A 420 11.41 24.10 19.41
N THR A 421 10.76 24.18 20.58
CA THR A 421 10.93 23.23 21.68
C THR A 421 10.28 21.88 21.39
N VAL A 422 9.01 21.87 20.97
CA VAL A 422 8.21 20.64 20.80
C VAL A 422 8.70 19.82 19.62
N TYR A 423 9.20 20.47 18.57
CA TYR A 423 9.65 19.84 17.32
C TYR A 423 11.17 19.97 17.09
N ALA A 424 11.96 20.07 18.17
CA ALA A 424 13.43 20.13 18.08
C ALA A 424 14.07 18.90 17.40
N ASP A 425 13.33 17.78 17.32
CA ASP A 425 13.76 16.48 16.82
C ASP A 425 13.42 16.20 15.35
N ILE A 426 12.84 17.17 14.62
CA ILE A 426 12.43 16.98 13.22
C ILE A 426 13.38 17.67 12.23
N ASP A 427 13.39 17.17 10.99
CA ASP A 427 14.07 17.83 9.88
C ASP A 427 13.50 19.25 9.67
N PRO A 428 14.33 20.30 9.55
CA PRO A 428 13.88 21.68 9.33
C PRO A 428 12.91 21.84 8.14
N ARG A 429 13.00 20.99 7.12
CA ARG A 429 12.09 20.99 5.96
C ARG A 429 10.66 20.62 6.33
N ALA A 430 10.44 19.95 7.46
CA ALA A 430 9.12 19.57 7.96
C ALA A 430 8.49 20.64 8.89
N LEU A 431 9.22 21.70 9.27
CA LEU A 431 8.72 22.76 10.15
C LEU A 431 7.42 23.42 9.70
N PRO A 432 7.18 23.68 8.39
CA PRO A 432 5.90 24.24 7.95
C PRO A 432 4.70 23.33 8.28
N LEU A 433 4.86 22.00 8.16
CA LEU A 433 3.81 21.04 8.50
C LEU A 433 3.69 20.88 10.03
N ALA A 434 4.80 20.93 10.75
CA ALA A 434 4.81 20.89 12.21
C ALA A 434 4.07 22.08 12.84
N ARG A 435 4.17 23.28 12.24
CA ARG A 435 3.40 24.46 12.63
C ARG A 435 1.89 24.18 12.59
N LEU A 436 1.40 23.65 11.48
CA LEU A 436 -0.03 23.30 11.32
C LEU A 436 -0.46 22.21 12.33
N SER A 437 0.41 21.24 12.59
CA SER A 437 0.16 20.19 13.59
C SER A 437 0.12 20.76 15.02
N LEU A 438 1.01 21.72 15.35
CA LEU A 438 1.02 22.40 16.64
C LEU A 438 -0.29 23.17 16.88
N GLU A 439 -0.78 23.90 15.88
CA GLU A 439 -2.07 24.61 15.96
C GLU A 439 -3.24 23.66 16.25
N ALA A 440 -3.26 22.48 15.62
CA ALA A 440 -4.29 21.47 15.85
C ALA A 440 -4.24 20.91 17.28
N HIS A 441 -3.04 20.62 17.81
CA HIS A 441 -2.87 20.15 19.19
C HIS A 441 -3.26 21.21 20.22
N LEU A 442 -2.84 22.46 20.04
CA LEU A 442 -3.19 23.58 20.93
C LEU A 442 -4.71 23.79 20.99
N HIS A 443 -5.39 23.69 19.85
CA HIS A 443 -6.85 23.77 19.82
C HIS A 443 -7.51 22.64 20.62
N ARG A 444 -7.03 21.39 20.47
CA ARG A 444 -7.55 20.26 21.25
C ARG A 444 -7.31 20.46 22.74
N LEU A 445 -6.12 20.89 23.17
CA LEU A 445 -5.81 21.16 24.58
C LEU A 445 -6.71 22.23 25.16
N LYS A 446 -6.96 23.33 24.42
CA LYS A 446 -7.87 24.40 24.84
C LYS A 446 -9.32 23.92 24.97
N THR A 447 -9.82 23.15 23.99
CA THR A 447 -11.21 22.68 23.98
C THR A 447 -11.50 21.55 24.98
N SER A 448 -10.49 20.76 25.33
CA SER A 448 -10.59 19.70 26.35
C SER A 448 -10.39 20.19 27.79
N GLY A 449 -10.10 21.48 27.99
CA GLY A 449 -9.81 22.04 29.32
C GLY A 449 -8.45 21.60 29.89
N LEU A 450 -7.55 21.08 29.05
CA LEU A 450 -6.23 20.56 29.43
C LEU A 450 -5.10 21.59 29.20
N GLY A 451 -5.42 22.82 28.77
CA GLY A 451 -4.47 23.93 28.64
C GLY A 451 -5.15 25.31 28.58
N GLU A 452 -4.64 26.29 29.35
CA GLU A 452 -5.19 27.65 29.48
C GLU A 452 -4.53 28.70 28.58
N ALA A 453 -3.66 28.31 27.63
CA ALA A 453 -2.91 29.28 26.82
C ALA A 453 -3.71 29.74 25.59
N ASP A 454 -3.86 31.07 25.44
CA ASP A 454 -4.49 31.71 24.30
C ASP A 454 -3.44 32.16 23.29
N PHE A 455 -3.16 31.31 22.30
CA PHE A 455 -2.22 31.64 21.23
C PHE A 455 -2.97 32.40 20.12
N PRO A 456 -2.50 33.59 19.70
CA PRO A 456 -3.10 34.29 18.57
C PRO A 456 -3.05 33.38 17.33
N ALA A 457 -4.16 33.26 16.62
CA ALA A 457 -4.21 32.52 15.37
C ALA A 457 -3.11 33.06 14.44
N GLY A 458 -2.16 32.19 14.08
CA GLY A 458 -1.05 32.55 13.21
C GLY A 458 -1.58 33.23 11.96
N ALA A 459 -1.19 34.48 11.75
CA ALA A 459 -1.54 35.22 10.56
C ALA A 459 -1.03 34.43 9.35
N GLY A 460 -1.95 33.81 8.62
CA GLY A 460 -1.71 33.30 7.28
C GLY A 460 -1.21 34.46 6.43
N ARG A 461 0.10 34.55 6.25
CA ARG A 461 0.72 35.43 5.26
C ARG A 461 0.98 34.60 4.02
N ALA A 462 0.09 34.86 3.05
CA ALA A 462 0.22 34.78 1.59
C ALA A 462 0.86 33.54 0.96
#